data_AF-A0A4Y7TAZ6-F1
#
_entry.id   AF-A0A4Y7TAZ6-F1
#
_cell.length_a   1.000
_cell.length_b   1.000
_cell.length_c   1.000
_cell.angle_alpha   90.00
_cell.angle_beta   90.00
_cell.angle_gamma   90.00
#
_symmetry.space_group_name_H-M   'P 1'
#
loop_
_entity.id
_entity.type
_entity.pdbx_description
1 polymer ?
#
loop_
_entity_poly.entity_id
_entity_poly.type
_entity_poly.pdbx_seq_one_letter_code
_entity_poly.pdbx_strand_id
1 'polypeptide(L)'
;MQHFSILANILALCTLISAQTNTTTTTRTSSTVTITTTRIPTTVTSSSATSTVTLTPTVTTGTATSSTIEPPLPTVSNPVYTTTVSYDTTYDNRNGSLTSVACSDGKNGLITKGFTTFGSLPKYPLIGGAFAVASWNSTSCGSCWELAYTTTSAGGVANTTKVNVLAIDVAVDSFNIALSGLNQLTGGKGVELGRVKVLATQVNSALCGL
;
A
#
# COMPACT_ATOMS: atom_id res chain seq x y z
N MET A 1 12.13 62.83 -8.26
CA MET A 1 11.33 62.78 -7.02
C MET A 1 10.22 61.74 -7.14
N GLN A 2 10.55 60.43 -7.09
CA GLN A 2 9.56 59.34 -7.22
C GLN A 2 9.79 58.17 -6.24
N HIS A 3 10.51 58.41 -5.13
CA HIS A 3 10.93 57.33 -4.22
C HIS A 3 10.13 57.20 -2.91
N PHE A 4 8.98 57.87 -2.78
CA PHE A 4 8.25 57.95 -1.50
C PHE A 4 6.86 57.30 -1.45
N SER A 5 6.43 56.56 -2.47
CA SER A 5 5.04 56.05 -2.53
C SER A 5 4.86 54.55 -2.22
N ILE A 6 5.92 53.81 -1.86
CA ILE A 6 5.83 52.35 -1.66
C ILE A 6 5.69 51.96 -0.18
N LEU A 7 5.99 52.87 0.77
CA LEU A 7 5.98 52.57 2.21
C LEU A 7 4.59 52.64 2.87
N ALA A 8 3.54 53.10 2.18
CA ALA A 8 2.20 53.20 2.75
C ALA A 8 1.35 51.92 2.63
N ASN A 9 1.77 50.93 1.83
CA ASN A 9 0.98 49.71 1.57
C ASN A 9 1.36 48.50 2.45
N ILE A 10 2.38 48.62 3.30
CA ILE A 10 2.81 47.51 4.19
C ILE A 10 2.03 47.50 5.51
N LEU A 11 1.36 48.60 5.88
CA LEU A 11 0.61 48.68 7.14
C LEU A 11 -0.86 48.22 7.02
N ALA A 12 -1.34 47.86 5.83
CA ALA A 12 -2.73 47.47 5.59
C ALA A 12 -2.97 45.94 5.47
N LEU A 13 -1.94 45.10 5.56
CA LEU A 13 -2.11 43.63 5.58
C LEU A 13 -2.12 43.02 6.99
N CYS A 14 -1.98 43.82 8.05
CA CYS A 14 -1.85 43.34 9.43
C CYS A 14 -3.17 43.26 10.23
N THR A 15 -4.34 43.48 9.62
CA THR A 15 -5.64 43.58 10.33
C THR A 15 -6.76 42.63 9.84
N LEU A 16 -6.43 41.55 9.13
CA LEU A 16 -7.41 40.55 8.68
C LEU A 16 -7.36 39.20 9.42
N ILE A 17 -6.83 39.17 10.65
CA ILE A 17 -6.95 38.02 11.55
C ILE A 17 -7.90 38.41 12.67
N SER A 18 -9.20 38.30 12.39
CA SER A 18 -10.24 38.33 13.42
C SER A 18 -11.16 37.13 13.21
N ALA A 19 -11.03 36.19 14.16
CA ALA A 19 -12.05 35.29 14.69
C ALA A 19 -12.98 34.56 13.69
N GLN A 20 -12.67 33.29 13.42
CA GLN A 20 -13.70 32.27 13.18
C GLN A 20 -13.38 31.00 13.98
N THR A 21 -13.93 30.92 15.19
CA THR A 21 -14.09 29.67 15.93
C THR A 21 -15.44 29.07 15.55
N ASN A 22 -15.46 28.20 14.53
CA ASN A 22 -16.64 27.37 14.26
C ASN A 22 -16.58 26.12 15.14
N THR A 23 -17.31 26.17 16.25
CA THR A 23 -17.70 25.02 17.06
C THR A 23 -18.72 24.18 16.29
N THR A 24 -18.28 23.04 15.75
CA THR A 24 -19.19 22.03 15.19
C THR A 24 -19.64 21.09 16.30
N THR A 25 -20.82 21.36 16.87
CA THR A 25 -21.50 20.45 17.80
C THR A 25 -22.13 19.31 17.00
N THR A 26 -21.52 18.11 17.04
CA THR A 26 -22.10 16.89 16.47
C THR A 26 -23.05 16.24 17.48
N THR A 27 -24.35 16.42 17.26
CA THR A 27 -25.41 15.67 17.94
C THR A 27 -25.42 14.23 17.40
N ARG A 28 -25.05 13.24 18.23
CA ARG A 28 -25.17 11.82 17.90
C ARG A 28 -26.61 11.35 18.11
N THR A 29 -27.37 11.21 17.04
CA THR A 29 -28.64 10.48 17.04
C THR A 29 -28.34 8.98 17.02
N SER A 30 -28.73 8.27 18.07
CA SER A 30 -28.58 6.82 18.22
C SER A 30 -29.75 6.12 17.52
N SER A 31 -29.51 5.51 16.37
CA SER A 31 -30.48 4.63 15.70
C SER A 31 -30.16 3.18 16.03
N THR A 32 -31.03 2.56 16.83
CA THR A 32 -30.98 1.13 17.15
C THR A 32 -31.36 0.32 15.91
N VAL A 33 -30.41 -0.44 15.37
CA VAL A 33 -30.65 -1.37 14.26
C VAL A 33 -31.09 -2.71 14.84
N THR A 34 -32.37 -3.04 14.70
CA THR A 34 -32.92 -4.35 15.02
C THR A 34 -32.59 -5.31 13.88
N ILE A 35 -31.69 -6.27 14.12
CA ILE A 35 -31.36 -7.33 13.16
C ILE A 35 -32.40 -8.45 13.28
N THR A 36 -33.30 -8.53 12.29
CA THR A 36 -34.24 -9.65 12.13
C THR A 36 -33.50 -10.81 11.46
N THR A 37 -33.23 -11.88 12.21
CA THR A 37 -32.67 -13.14 11.70
C THR A 37 -33.73 -13.92 10.92
N THR A 38 -33.67 -13.87 9.59
CA THR A 38 -34.46 -14.77 8.73
C THR A 38 -33.69 -16.07 8.50
N ARG A 39 -34.23 -17.15 9.06
CA ARG A 39 -33.77 -18.54 8.96
C ARG A 39 -33.93 -19.07 7.53
N ILE A 40 -32.82 -19.37 6.86
CA ILE A 40 -32.82 -20.09 5.58
C ILE A 40 -33.02 -21.59 5.86
N PRO A 41 -34.03 -22.27 5.29
CA PRO A 41 -34.16 -23.71 5.37
C PRO A 41 -33.19 -24.40 4.41
N THR A 42 -32.40 -25.33 4.96
CA THR A 42 -31.58 -26.30 4.23
C THR A 42 -32.46 -27.32 3.53
N THR A 43 -32.41 -27.36 2.20
CA THR A 43 -32.83 -28.53 1.40
C THR A 43 -31.73 -28.84 0.38
N VAL A 44 -30.91 -29.83 0.70
CA VAL A 44 -30.00 -30.48 -0.25
C VAL A 44 -30.80 -31.62 -0.88
N THR A 45 -31.24 -31.42 -2.11
CA THR A 45 -31.89 -32.46 -2.92
C THR A 45 -30.82 -33.09 -3.80
N SER A 46 -30.41 -34.31 -3.47
CA SER A 46 -29.52 -35.16 -4.27
C SER A 46 -30.31 -35.84 -5.38
N SER A 47 -30.07 -35.48 -6.64
CA SER A 47 -30.60 -36.17 -7.83
C SER A 47 -29.49 -37.00 -8.48
N SER A 48 -29.57 -38.32 -8.30
CA SER A 48 -28.75 -39.31 -9.01
C SER A 48 -29.43 -39.69 -10.32
N ALA A 49 -28.90 -39.23 -11.46
CA ALA A 49 -29.28 -39.74 -12.78
C ALA A 49 -28.16 -40.66 -13.28
N THR A 50 -28.43 -41.96 -13.27
CA THR A 50 -27.58 -43.00 -13.86
C THR A 50 -27.90 -43.11 -15.35
N SER A 51 -26.94 -42.81 -16.21
CA SER A 51 -27.04 -43.06 -17.66
C SER A 51 -25.91 -44.00 -18.06
N THR A 52 -26.25 -45.28 -18.28
CA THR A 52 -25.35 -46.28 -18.85
C THR A 52 -25.30 -46.10 -20.36
N VAL A 53 -24.16 -45.61 -20.86
CA VAL A 53 -23.83 -45.54 -22.29
C VAL A 53 -22.87 -46.66 -22.61
N THR A 54 -23.32 -47.63 -23.41
CA THR A 54 -22.49 -48.71 -23.94
C THR A 54 -21.75 -48.22 -25.18
N LEU A 55 -20.42 -48.15 -25.13
CA LEU A 55 -19.57 -47.84 -26.28
C LEU A 55 -18.70 -49.04 -26.63
N THR A 56 -18.81 -49.50 -27.87
CA THR A 56 -17.96 -50.51 -28.50
C THR A 56 -16.59 -49.91 -28.90
N PRO A 57 -15.46 -50.57 -28.63
CA PRO A 57 -14.15 -50.05 -29.04
C PRO A 57 -13.83 -50.42 -30.49
N THR A 58 -13.77 -49.41 -31.37
CA THR A 58 -13.14 -49.52 -32.69
C THR A 58 -11.66 -49.17 -32.54
N VAL A 59 -10.78 -50.16 -32.69
CA VAL A 59 -9.32 -49.97 -32.68
C VAL A 59 -8.91 -49.33 -34.00
N THR A 60 -8.56 -48.04 -33.96
CA THR A 60 -7.86 -47.36 -35.06
C THR A 60 -6.45 -47.02 -34.60
N THR A 61 -5.46 -47.69 -35.19
CA THR A 61 -4.04 -47.45 -34.99
C THR A 61 -3.64 -46.14 -35.68
N GLY A 62 -3.68 -45.04 -34.92
CA GLY A 62 -3.18 -43.73 -35.32
C GLY A 62 -1.82 -43.45 -34.69
N THR A 63 -0.85 -43.06 -35.52
CA THR A 63 0.52 -42.69 -35.16
C THR A 63 0.52 -41.43 -34.29
N ALA A 64 0.99 -41.55 -33.04
CA ALA A 64 1.01 -40.45 -32.09
C ALA A 64 2.15 -39.45 -32.39
N THR A 65 1.82 -38.28 -32.89
CA THR A 65 2.68 -37.09 -32.80
C THR A 65 2.45 -36.44 -31.44
N SER A 66 3.45 -36.58 -30.55
CA SER A 66 3.46 -36.00 -29.21
C SER A 66 3.44 -34.48 -29.27
N SER A 67 2.26 -33.88 -29.26
CA SER A 67 2.06 -32.45 -29.08
C SER A 67 1.65 -32.22 -27.63
N THR A 68 2.61 -31.83 -26.79
CA THR A 68 2.36 -31.44 -25.40
C THR A 68 1.54 -30.15 -25.39
N ILE A 69 0.24 -30.26 -25.15
CA ILE A 69 -0.61 -29.12 -24.80
C ILE A 69 -0.33 -28.81 -23.32
N GLU A 70 0.51 -27.82 -23.04
CA GLU A 70 0.71 -27.32 -21.68
C GLU A 70 -0.56 -26.55 -21.26
N PRO A 71 -1.24 -26.96 -20.17
CA PRO A 71 -2.39 -26.22 -19.67
C PRO A 71 -1.95 -24.79 -19.28
N PRO A 72 -2.77 -23.75 -19.55
CA PRO A 72 -2.42 -22.38 -19.19
C PRO A 72 -2.21 -22.27 -17.68
N LEU A 73 -1.04 -21.75 -17.28
CA LEU A 73 -0.69 -21.53 -15.87
C LEU A 73 -1.68 -20.53 -15.25
N PRO A 74 -2.26 -20.81 -14.07
CA PRO A 74 -3.10 -19.84 -13.36
C PRO A 74 -2.29 -18.57 -13.03
N THR A 75 -2.82 -17.41 -13.40
CA THR A 75 -2.25 -16.11 -13.03
C THR A 75 -2.65 -15.80 -11.58
N VAL A 76 -1.68 -15.84 -10.67
CA VAL A 76 -1.89 -15.39 -9.29
C VAL A 76 -1.80 -13.87 -9.27
N SER A 77 -2.93 -13.19 -9.01
CA SER A 77 -2.94 -11.75 -8.75
C SER A 77 -2.76 -11.48 -7.27
N ASN A 78 -1.83 -10.61 -6.92
CA ASN A 78 -1.66 -10.18 -5.53
C ASN A 78 -2.80 -9.24 -5.12
N PRO A 79 -3.27 -9.30 -3.86
CA PRO A 79 -4.31 -8.41 -3.38
C PRO A 79 -3.85 -6.95 -3.44
N VAL A 80 -4.77 -6.06 -3.79
CA VAL A 80 -4.56 -4.61 -3.84
C VAL A 80 -5.30 -3.98 -2.68
N TYR A 81 -4.60 -3.18 -1.88
CA TYR A 81 -5.13 -2.50 -0.72
C TYR A 81 -5.26 -1.00 -1.02
N THR A 82 -6.39 -0.41 -0.64
CA THR A 82 -6.52 1.06 -0.62
C THR A 82 -6.13 1.57 0.76
N THR A 83 -5.09 2.39 0.86
CA THR A 83 -4.59 2.92 2.13
C THR A 83 -3.99 4.32 1.94
N THR A 84 -3.31 4.84 2.96
CA THR A 84 -2.59 6.11 2.92
C THR A 84 -1.11 5.91 3.20
N VAL A 85 -0.30 6.80 2.65
CA VAL A 85 1.14 6.89 2.94
C VAL A 85 1.48 8.32 3.36
N SER A 86 2.24 8.43 4.44
CA SER A 86 2.85 9.66 4.94
C SER A 86 4.37 9.53 4.92
N TYR A 87 5.09 10.55 5.41
CA TYR A 87 6.53 10.46 5.63
C TYR A 87 6.95 10.54 7.11
N ASP A 88 8.14 10.02 7.39
CA ASP A 88 8.91 10.23 8.62
C ASP A 88 10.39 10.40 8.25
N THR A 89 10.98 11.54 8.61
CA THR A 89 12.37 11.87 8.27
C THR A 89 13.42 11.03 8.97
N THR A 90 13.03 10.26 10.00
CA THR A 90 13.91 9.28 10.65
C THR A 90 14.42 8.26 9.64
N TYR A 91 13.60 7.86 8.68
CA TYR A 91 13.98 6.92 7.62
C TYR A 91 14.91 7.54 6.57
N ASP A 92 15.02 8.87 6.49
CA ASP A 92 16.02 9.56 5.66
C ASP A 92 17.41 9.64 6.34
N ASN A 93 17.55 9.19 7.59
CA ASN A 93 18.85 9.10 8.24
C ASN A 93 19.57 7.82 7.82
N ARG A 94 20.54 7.94 6.89
CA ARG A 94 21.35 6.80 6.41
C ARG A 94 22.02 6.02 7.54
N ASN A 95 22.39 6.69 8.62
CA ASN A 95 23.06 6.09 9.78
C ASN A 95 22.08 5.63 10.86
N GLY A 96 20.77 5.71 10.63
CA GLY A 96 19.75 5.22 11.55
C GLY A 96 19.92 3.71 11.77
N SER A 97 19.88 3.29 13.04
CA SER A 97 20.12 1.89 13.42
C SER A 97 18.88 1.03 13.17
N LEU A 98 19.06 -0.17 12.63
CA LEU A 98 17.97 -1.14 12.53
C LEU A 98 17.48 -1.63 13.90
N THR A 99 18.25 -1.46 14.97
CA THR A 99 17.80 -1.78 16.33
C THR A 99 16.68 -0.86 16.83
N SER A 100 16.41 0.24 16.13
CA SER A 100 15.37 1.22 16.50
C SER A 100 13.99 0.92 15.93
N VAL A 101 13.85 -0.09 15.07
CA VAL A 101 12.60 -0.44 14.38
C VAL A 101 12.16 -1.87 14.69
N ALA A 102 10.90 -2.19 14.43
CA ALA A 102 10.34 -3.51 14.69
C ALA A 102 11.03 -4.64 13.90
N CYS A 103 11.51 -4.36 12.68
CA CYS A 103 12.25 -5.35 11.89
C CYS A 103 13.75 -5.35 12.17
N SER A 104 14.11 -5.22 13.44
CA SER A 104 15.47 -5.27 13.97
C SER A 104 16.06 -6.68 13.84
N ASP A 105 16.07 -7.46 14.90
CA ASP A 105 16.65 -8.80 15.00
C ASP A 105 15.57 -9.89 15.09
N GLY A 106 15.96 -11.09 15.56
CA GLY A 106 15.11 -12.26 15.55
C GLY A 106 15.07 -12.98 14.20
N LYS A 107 14.29 -14.05 14.11
CA LYS A 107 14.24 -14.93 12.92
C LYS A 107 13.87 -14.20 11.64
N ASN A 108 13.01 -13.19 11.72
CA ASN A 108 12.49 -12.42 10.59
C ASN A 108 13.14 -11.03 10.46
N GLY A 109 13.97 -10.64 11.43
CA GLY A 109 14.62 -9.33 11.46
C GLY A 109 15.62 -9.11 10.33
N LEU A 110 15.83 -7.85 9.98
CA LEU A 110 16.76 -7.45 8.92
C LEU A 110 18.23 -7.50 9.38
N ILE A 111 18.48 -7.40 10.68
CA ILE A 111 19.83 -7.60 11.26
C ILE A 111 20.32 -9.03 11.02
N THR A 112 19.43 -10.01 11.21
CA THR A 112 19.70 -11.43 10.93
C THR A 112 19.98 -11.70 9.44
N LYS A 113 19.55 -10.79 8.55
CA LYS A 113 19.84 -10.82 7.11
C LYS A 113 21.13 -10.09 6.72
N GLY A 114 21.90 -9.58 7.68
CA GLY A 114 23.21 -8.96 7.47
C GLY A 114 23.20 -7.44 7.33
N PHE A 115 22.07 -6.78 7.56
CA PHE A 115 21.98 -5.32 7.54
C PHE A 115 22.18 -4.73 8.94
N THR A 116 22.64 -3.49 9.05
CA THR A 116 22.90 -2.86 10.37
C THR A 116 22.27 -1.49 10.50
N THR A 117 22.29 -0.71 9.42
CA THR A 117 21.74 0.65 9.36
C THR A 117 20.70 0.76 8.25
N PHE A 118 19.86 1.78 8.30
CA PHE A 118 18.90 2.10 7.24
C PHE A 118 19.61 2.23 5.88
N GLY A 119 20.77 2.88 5.84
CA GLY A 119 21.57 3.04 4.64
C GLY A 119 22.26 1.78 4.11
N SER A 120 22.30 0.70 4.89
CA SER A 120 22.78 -0.60 4.44
C SER A 120 21.70 -1.42 3.73
N LEU A 121 20.42 -1.06 3.90
CA LEU A 121 19.31 -1.74 3.26
C LEU A 121 19.34 -1.53 1.74
N PRO A 122 18.91 -2.53 0.96
CA PRO A 122 18.78 -2.37 -0.47
C PRO A 122 17.72 -1.30 -0.79
N LYS A 123 17.91 -0.60 -1.92
CA LYS A 123 16.98 0.42 -2.42
C LYS A 123 16.72 1.59 -1.47
N TYR A 124 17.52 1.77 -0.42
CA TYR A 124 17.52 2.98 0.40
C TYR A 124 17.55 4.25 -0.48
N PRO A 125 16.70 5.26 -0.24
CA PRO A 125 15.83 5.45 0.93
C PRO A 125 14.36 4.98 0.76
N LEU A 126 14.05 4.06 -0.15
CA LEU A 126 12.68 3.50 -0.28
C LEU A 126 12.37 2.47 0.81
N ILE A 127 12.35 2.93 2.06
CA ILE A 127 12.12 2.15 3.28
C ILE A 127 11.03 2.82 4.14
N GLY A 128 10.41 2.07 5.04
CA GLY A 128 9.53 2.65 6.04
C GLY A 128 8.70 1.65 6.82
N GLY A 129 7.77 2.20 7.60
CA GLY A 129 6.74 1.44 8.28
C GLY A 129 5.61 1.02 7.33
N ALA A 130 5.05 -0.17 7.57
CA ALA A 130 3.92 -0.71 6.80
C ALA A 130 2.90 -1.39 7.73
N PHE A 131 1.62 -1.33 7.36
CA PHE A 131 0.52 -1.99 8.09
C PHE A 131 0.69 -3.51 8.22
N ALA A 132 1.43 -4.14 7.32
CA ALA A 132 1.67 -5.57 7.37
C ALA A 132 2.65 -5.97 8.49
N VAL A 133 3.48 -5.06 9.00
CA VAL A 133 4.39 -5.30 10.11
C VAL A 133 3.63 -5.03 11.41
N ALA A 134 3.23 -6.09 12.10
CA ALA A 134 2.40 -5.97 13.31
C ALA A 134 3.21 -5.60 14.56
N SER A 135 4.45 -6.09 14.68
CA SER A 135 5.31 -5.91 15.85
C SER A 135 6.74 -6.39 15.57
N TRP A 136 7.59 -6.36 16.59
CA TRP A 136 8.95 -6.92 16.55
C TRP A 136 8.96 -8.35 16.00
N ASN A 137 9.94 -8.68 15.14
CA ASN A 137 10.11 -10.00 14.53
C ASN A 137 8.87 -10.50 13.74
N SER A 138 8.04 -9.59 13.22
CA SER A 138 6.92 -9.91 12.32
C SER A 138 7.39 -10.73 11.11
N THR A 139 6.57 -11.69 10.65
CA THR A 139 6.84 -12.43 9.41
C THR A 139 6.80 -11.56 8.17
N SER A 140 6.19 -10.37 8.25
CA SER A 140 6.16 -9.37 7.19
C SER A 140 7.42 -8.50 7.13
N CYS A 141 8.39 -8.71 8.02
CA CYS A 141 9.63 -7.94 8.05
C CYS A 141 10.47 -8.15 6.79
N GLY A 142 10.78 -7.05 6.09
CA GLY A 142 11.43 -7.06 4.79
C GLY A 142 10.49 -7.43 3.64
N SER A 143 9.17 -7.38 3.82
CA SER A 143 8.24 -7.45 2.68
C SER A 143 8.39 -6.22 1.78
N CYS A 144 8.14 -6.40 0.48
CA CYS A 144 8.23 -5.34 -0.52
C CYS A 144 6.83 -4.94 -0.97
N TRP A 145 6.56 -3.63 -1.05
CA TRP A 145 5.25 -3.08 -1.37
C TRP A 145 5.35 -2.08 -2.51
N GLU A 146 4.66 -2.35 -3.62
CA GLU A 146 4.44 -1.37 -4.66
C GLU A 146 3.35 -0.39 -4.19
N LEU A 147 3.69 0.89 -4.06
CA LEU A 147 2.75 1.97 -3.77
C LEU A 147 2.49 2.75 -5.05
N ALA A 148 1.23 2.79 -5.49
CA ALA A 148 0.78 3.53 -6.65
C ALA A 148 -0.01 4.77 -6.22
N TYR A 149 0.45 5.94 -6.64
CA TYR A 149 -0.21 7.22 -6.43
C TYR A 149 -0.71 7.78 -7.76
N THR A 150 -2.02 7.98 -7.86
CA THR A 150 -2.66 8.54 -9.05
C THR A 150 -3.11 9.96 -8.79
N THR A 151 -2.73 10.86 -9.69
CA THR A 151 -3.19 12.25 -9.71
C THR A 151 -3.96 12.52 -10.99
N THR A 152 -4.90 13.45 -10.94
CA THR A 152 -5.65 13.90 -12.12
C THR A 152 -5.35 15.36 -12.37
N SER A 153 -4.77 15.67 -13.53
CA SER A 153 -4.50 17.05 -13.95
C SER A 153 -5.82 17.82 -14.19
N ALA A 154 -5.76 19.15 -14.24
CA ALA A 154 -6.93 20.00 -14.51
C ALA A 154 -7.67 19.65 -15.82
N GLY A 155 -6.95 19.08 -16.81
CA GLY A 155 -7.53 18.57 -18.06
C GLY A 155 -8.11 17.15 -17.99
N GLY A 156 -8.25 16.56 -16.80
CA GLY A 156 -8.84 15.22 -16.61
C GLY A 156 -7.89 14.05 -16.89
N VAL A 157 -6.61 14.30 -17.19
CA VAL A 157 -5.63 13.24 -17.48
C VAL A 157 -5.09 12.66 -16.17
N ALA A 158 -5.28 11.35 -16.00
CA ALA A 158 -4.75 10.60 -14.86
C ALA A 158 -3.27 10.21 -15.09
N ASN A 159 -2.43 10.45 -14.08
CA ASN A 159 -1.03 10.06 -14.07
C ASN A 159 -0.76 9.23 -12.81
N THR A 160 -0.15 8.06 -12.98
CA THR A 160 0.17 7.14 -11.87
C THR A 160 1.68 7.00 -11.73
N THR A 161 2.20 7.35 -10.56
CA THR A 161 3.58 7.10 -10.16
C THR A 161 3.61 5.90 -9.21
N LYS A 162 4.64 5.06 -9.35
CA LYS A 162 4.83 3.85 -8.54
C LYS A 162 6.21 3.83 -7.91
N VAL A 163 6.29 3.36 -6.67
CA VAL A 163 7.56 3.08 -5.97
C VAL A 163 7.46 1.75 -5.21
N ASN A 164 8.59 1.04 -5.09
CA ASN A 164 8.68 -0.17 -4.28
C ASN A 164 9.32 0.15 -2.95
N VAL A 165 8.58 -0.02 -1.86
CA VAL A 165 8.99 0.30 -0.50
C VAL A 165 9.28 -0.98 0.27
N LEU A 166 10.45 -1.02 0.92
CA LEU A 166 10.83 -2.07 1.85
C LEU A 166 10.24 -1.81 3.23
N ALA A 167 9.43 -2.73 3.74
CA ALA A 167 8.82 -2.64 5.06
C ALA A 167 9.83 -3.03 6.16
N ILE A 168 10.14 -2.07 7.03
CA ILE A 168 11.14 -2.22 8.10
C ILE A 168 10.57 -1.93 9.50
N ASP A 169 9.36 -1.37 9.58
CA ASP A 169 8.75 -1.01 10.84
C ASP A 169 7.22 -1.09 10.80
N VAL A 170 6.59 -0.87 11.94
CA VAL A 170 5.13 -0.81 12.09
C VAL A 170 4.59 0.52 11.56
N ALA A 171 3.50 0.48 10.79
CA ALA A 171 2.65 1.63 10.55
C ALA A 171 1.17 1.22 10.57
N VAL A 172 0.44 1.57 11.62
CA VAL A 172 -0.96 1.11 11.81
C VAL A 172 -1.84 1.61 10.66
N ASP A 173 -2.51 0.66 9.98
CA ASP A 173 -3.46 0.88 8.87
C ASP A 173 -2.95 1.76 7.72
N SER A 174 -1.63 1.94 7.60
CA SER A 174 -1.01 2.90 6.69
C SER A 174 0.43 2.54 6.34
N PHE A 175 1.10 3.46 5.66
CA PHE A 175 2.55 3.48 5.49
C PHE A 175 3.13 4.80 6.00
N ASN A 176 4.30 4.76 6.62
CA ASN A 176 5.13 5.93 6.91
C ASN A 176 6.51 5.67 6.32
N ILE A 177 6.89 6.40 5.27
CA ILE A 177 8.14 6.14 4.52
C ILE A 177 9.13 7.29 4.66
N ALA A 178 10.36 7.12 4.20
CA ALA A 178 11.29 8.26 4.09
C ALA A 178 10.66 9.40 3.27
N LEU A 179 10.90 10.66 3.65
CA LEU A 179 10.47 11.84 2.90
C LEU A 179 10.99 11.79 1.46
N SER A 180 12.23 11.31 1.26
CA SER A 180 12.79 11.07 -0.07
C SER A 180 11.96 10.07 -0.89
N GLY A 181 11.37 9.06 -0.25
CA GLY A 181 10.46 8.10 -0.89
C GLY A 181 9.11 8.73 -1.25
N LEU A 182 8.53 9.51 -0.33
CA LEU A 182 7.28 10.21 -0.61
C LEU A 182 7.45 11.26 -1.71
N ASN A 183 8.59 11.96 -1.75
CA ASN A 183 8.94 12.88 -2.83
C ASN A 183 9.05 12.15 -4.18
N GLN A 184 9.68 10.98 -4.23
CA GLN A 184 9.71 10.18 -5.48
C GLN A 184 8.30 9.79 -5.94
N LEU A 185 7.43 9.40 -5.01
CA LEU A 185 6.06 9.02 -5.32
C LEU A 185 5.19 10.20 -5.79
N THR A 186 5.42 11.40 -5.24
CA THR A 186 4.57 12.58 -5.43
C THR A 186 5.16 13.64 -6.35
N GLY A 187 6.29 13.37 -7.01
CA GLY A 187 6.96 14.34 -7.88
C GLY A 187 7.57 15.52 -7.13
N GLY A 188 8.12 15.29 -5.94
CA GLY A 188 8.80 16.29 -5.11
C GLY A 188 7.89 17.05 -4.14
N LYS A 189 6.64 16.62 -3.97
CA LYS A 189 5.61 17.30 -3.17
C LYS A 189 5.34 16.66 -1.81
N GLY A 190 6.27 15.88 -1.27
CA GLY A 190 6.07 15.11 -0.04
C GLY A 190 5.73 15.98 1.16
N VAL A 191 6.42 17.11 1.34
CA VAL A 191 6.13 18.06 2.44
C VAL A 191 4.80 18.78 2.23
N GLU A 192 4.54 19.24 1.01
CA GLU A 192 3.31 19.97 0.63
C GLU A 192 2.06 19.12 0.86
N LEU A 193 2.10 17.86 0.43
CA LEU A 193 0.96 16.95 0.53
C LEU A 193 0.86 16.30 1.92
N GLY A 194 2.00 16.03 2.57
CA GLY A 194 2.11 15.39 3.89
C GLY A 194 1.73 13.91 3.88
N ARG A 195 0.51 13.61 3.43
CA ARG A 195 -0.06 12.28 3.30
C ARG A 195 -0.92 12.18 2.05
N VAL A 196 -0.83 11.06 1.34
CA VAL A 196 -1.63 10.80 0.13
C VAL A 196 -2.30 9.43 0.19
N LYS A 197 -3.40 9.27 -0.56
CA LYS A 197 -4.08 7.99 -0.77
C LYS A 197 -3.35 7.20 -1.86
N VAL A 198 -3.11 5.91 -1.62
CA VAL A 198 -2.42 5.01 -2.56
C VAL A 198 -3.14 3.68 -2.71
N LEU A 199 -2.83 3.01 -3.81
CA LEU A 199 -3.03 1.56 -3.92
C LEU A 199 -1.72 0.87 -3.55
N ALA A 200 -1.77 -0.06 -2.62
CA ALA A 200 -0.62 -0.83 -2.16
C ALA A 200 -0.77 -2.29 -2.55
N THR A 201 0.26 -2.87 -3.14
CA THR A 201 0.29 -4.28 -3.54
C THR A 201 1.56 -4.90 -3.00
N GLN A 202 1.45 -6.01 -2.27
CA GLN A 202 2.63 -6.77 -1.88
C GLN A 202 3.24 -7.39 -3.14
N VAL A 203 4.54 -7.25 -3.33
CA VAL A 203 5.27 -7.79 -4.47
C VAL A 203 6.45 -8.64 -3.99
N ASN A 204 7.12 -9.32 -4.92
CA ASN A 204 8.29 -10.14 -4.59
C ASN A 204 9.38 -9.27 -3.92
N SER A 205 9.99 -9.77 -2.84
CA SER A 205 11.01 -9.05 -2.08
C SER A 205 12.23 -8.65 -2.92
N ALA A 206 12.52 -9.40 -3.98
CA ALA A 206 13.61 -9.12 -4.91
C ALA A 206 13.46 -7.75 -5.61
N LEU A 207 12.23 -7.24 -5.77
CA LEU A 207 11.99 -5.90 -6.31
C LEU A 207 12.44 -4.77 -5.37
N CYS A 208 12.57 -5.08 -4.08
CA CYS A 208 13.21 -4.24 -3.07
C CYS A 208 14.66 -4.66 -2.80
N GLY A 209 15.18 -5.71 -3.46
CA GLY A 209 16.56 -6.18 -3.35
C GLY A 209 16.84 -7.16 -2.22
N LEU A 210 15.83 -7.88 -1.72
CA LEU A 210 15.95 -8.96 -0.73
C LEU A 210 15.64 -10.34 -1.31
#